data_AF-A0AAN7LTN3-F1
#
_entry.id   AF-A0AAN7LTN3-F1
#
_cell.length_a   1.000
_cell.length_b   1.000
_cell.length_c   1.000
_cell.angle_alpha   90.00
_cell.angle_beta   90.00
_cell.angle_gamma   90.00
#
_symmetry.space_group_name_H-M   'P 1'
#
loop_
_entity.id
_entity.type
_entity.pdbx_description
1 polymer ?
#
loop_
_entity_poly.entity_id
_entity_poly.type
_entity_poly.pdbx_seq_one_letter_code
_entity_poly.pdbx_strand_id
1 'polypeptide(L)'
;MRSCALCKVPARAFCESDQAALCWECDAKVRGANFLVSRHSQTLLCHACQCPTPGTASGTKLGHTVSLCDDCVNGVRAAERAEEESGDDAGADSGDGNISENDNERRGEYDDGRKR
;
A
#
# COMPACT_ATOMS: atom_id res chain seq x y z
N MET A 1 -5.58 -11.71 13.38
CA MET A 1 -6.68 -11.84 12.41
C MET A 1 -8.01 -11.54 13.09
N ARG A 2 -8.84 -10.65 12.52
CA ARG A 2 -10.17 -10.30 13.04
C ARG A 2 -11.17 -11.38 12.65
N SER A 3 -11.82 -12.00 13.64
CA SER A 3 -12.91 -12.95 13.44
C SER A 3 -14.26 -12.26 13.50
N CYS A 4 -15.25 -12.77 12.77
CA CYS A 4 -16.63 -12.34 12.85
C CYS A 4 -17.14 -12.48 14.30
N ALA A 5 -17.70 -11.41 14.85
CA ALA A 5 -18.20 -11.39 16.22
C ALA A 5 -19.28 -12.48 16.46
N LEU A 6 -20.10 -12.77 15.44
CA LEU A 6 -21.26 -13.67 15.53
C LEU A 6 -20.93 -15.15 15.25
N CYS A 7 -20.16 -15.45 14.19
CA CYS A 7 -19.92 -16.84 13.75
C CYS A 7 -18.45 -17.26 13.70
N LYS A 8 -17.54 -16.41 14.16
CA LYS A 8 -16.09 -16.69 14.32
C LYS A 8 -15.29 -17.00 13.04
N VAL A 9 -15.92 -16.99 11.86
CA VAL A 9 -15.21 -17.05 10.55
C VAL A 9 -14.45 -15.74 10.26
N PRO A 10 -13.55 -15.66 9.28
CA PRO A 10 -12.83 -14.43 8.96
C PRO A 10 -13.76 -13.24 8.67
N ALA A 11 -13.52 -12.11 9.34
CA ALA A 11 -14.29 -10.88 9.11
C ALA A 11 -13.89 -10.20 7.79
N ARG A 12 -14.85 -9.48 7.20
CA ARG A 12 -14.74 -8.79 5.89
C ARG A 12 -15.05 -7.30 5.98
N ALA A 13 -15.85 -6.90 6.96
CA ALA A 13 -16.17 -5.53 7.23
C ALA A 13 -16.00 -5.22 8.72
N PHE A 14 -15.74 -3.95 9.02
CA PHE A 14 -15.74 -3.41 10.36
C PHE A 14 -16.72 -2.23 10.43
N CYS A 15 -17.67 -2.34 11.34
CA CYS A 15 -18.57 -1.24 11.66
C CYS A 15 -17.97 -0.41 12.79
N GLU A 16 -17.76 0.88 12.55
CA GLU A 16 -17.19 1.80 13.56
C GLU A 16 -18.19 2.08 14.68
N SER A 17 -19.48 2.24 14.35
CA SER A 17 -20.55 2.50 15.32
C SER A 17 -20.74 1.34 16.30
N ASP A 18 -20.73 0.11 15.80
CA ASP A 18 -20.94 -1.10 16.61
C ASP A 18 -19.62 -1.68 17.15
N GLN A 19 -18.47 -1.08 16.79
CA GLN A 19 -17.12 -1.58 17.07
C GLN A 19 -16.94 -3.08 16.77
N ALA A 20 -17.63 -3.55 15.73
CA ALA A 20 -17.79 -4.97 15.44
C ALA A 20 -17.21 -5.32 14.08
N ALA A 21 -16.47 -6.42 14.03
CA ALA A 21 -16.00 -7.03 12.78
C ALA A 21 -16.96 -8.15 12.38
N LEU A 22 -17.49 -8.12 11.16
CA LEU A 22 -18.48 -9.08 10.66
C LEU A 22 -18.03 -9.69 9.32
N CYS A 23 -18.43 -10.95 9.07
CA CYS A 23 -18.35 -11.53 7.73
C CYS A 23 -19.54 -11.05 6.88
N TRP A 24 -19.48 -11.24 5.56
CA TRP A 24 -20.53 -10.77 4.64
C TRP A 24 -21.94 -11.25 4.99
N GLU A 25 -22.07 -12.52 5.36
CA GLU A 25 -23.37 -13.12 5.74
C GLU A 25 -23.94 -12.50 7.01
N CYS A 26 -23.09 -12.29 8.02
CA CYS A 26 -23.49 -11.70 9.28
C CYS A 26 -23.76 -10.19 9.14
N ASP A 27 -22.94 -9.47 8.36
CA ASP A 27 -23.17 -8.07 8.04
C ASP A 27 -24.50 -7.86 7.31
N ALA A 28 -24.78 -8.69 6.29
CA ALA A 28 -26.04 -8.61 5.55
C ALA A 28 -27.25 -8.86 6.45
N LYS A 29 -27.17 -9.82 7.38
CA LYS A 29 -28.22 -10.07 8.38
C LYS A 29 -28.43 -8.89 9.32
N VAL A 30 -27.33 -8.31 9.83
CA VAL A 30 -27.36 -7.17 10.76
C VAL A 30 -27.93 -5.92 10.09
N ARG A 31 -27.45 -5.58 8.89
CA ARG A 31 -27.97 -4.43 8.12
C ARG A 31 -29.38 -4.65 7.58
N GLY A 32 -29.71 -5.89 7.21
CA GLY A 32 -31.05 -6.27 6.76
C GLY A 32 -32.10 -6.27 7.88
N ALA A 33 -31.70 -6.34 9.15
CA ALA A 33 -32.63 -6.35 10.28
C ALA A 33 -33.31 -4.99 10.53
N ASN A 34 -32.61 -3.87 10.24
CA ASN A 34 -33.15 -2.52 10.44
C ASN A 34 -32.50 -1.49 9.50
N PHE A 35 -33.32 -0.63 8.87
CA PHE A 35 -32.87 0.43 7.99
C PHE A 35 -31.92 1.44 8.66
N LEU A 36 -32.01 1.61 9.99
CA LEU A 36 -31.09 2.46 10.75
C LEU A 36 -29.67 1.90 10.74
N VAL A 37 -29.54 0.58 10.93
CA VAL A 37 -28.25 -0.12 10.97
C VAL A 37 -27.62 -0.19 9.58
N SER A 38 -28.44 -0.23 8.52
CA SER A 38 -27.97 -0.13 7.12
C SER A 38 -27.22 1.18 6.81
N ARG A 39 -27.37 2.23 7.62
CA ARG A 39 -26.70 3.53 7.43
C ARG A 39 -25.35 3.65 8.13
N HIS A 40 -24.96 2.69 8.97
CA HIS A 40 -23.66 2.73 9.63
C HIS A 40 -22.55 2.70 8.58
N SER A 41 -21.56 3.59 8.72
CA SER A 41 -20.34 3.52 7.91
C SER A 41 -19.61 2.23 8.25
N GLN A 42 -19.29 1.45 7.21
CA GLN A 42 -18.43 0.29 7.35
C GLN A 42 -17.19 0.45 6.49
N THR A 43 -16.08 0.05 7.09
CA THR A 43 -14.78 0.00 6.45
C THR A 43 -14.51 -1.43 6.04
N LEU A 44 -14.13 -1.64 4.78
CA LEU A 44 -13.78 -2.96 4.29
C LEU A 44 -12.45 -3.40 4.88
N LEU A 45 -12.33 -4.68 5.20
CA LEU A 45 -11.09 -5.29 5.68
C LEU A 45 -10.41 -6.03 4.54
N CYS A 46 -9.11 -5.80 4.39
CA CYS A 46 -8.30 -6.49 3.39
C CYS A 46 -8.42 -8.01 3.54
N HIS A 47 -8.57 -8.73 2.43
CA HIS A 47 -8.68 -10.18 2.43
C HIS A 47 -7.44 -10.88 3.01
N ALA A 48 -6.25 -10.29 2.84
CA ALA A 48 -4.98 -10.89 3.23
C ALA A 48 -4.56 -10.51 4.66
N CYS A 49 -4.34 -9.22 4.95
CA CYS A 49 -3.92 -8.72 6.27
C CYS A 49 -5.08 -8.46 7.24
N GLN A 50 -6.31 -8.30 6.74
CA GLN A 50 -7.47 -7.78 7.49
C GLN A 50 -7.27 -6.39 8.09
N CYS A 51 -6.33 -5.63 7.54
CA CYS A 51 -6.16 -4.22 7.82
C CYS A 51 -7.30 -3.41 7.16
N PRO A 52 -7.79 -2.32 7.79
CA PRO A 52 -8.82 -1.48 7.21
C PRO A 52 -8.35 -0.92 5.87
N THR A 53 -9.18 -1.08 4.84
CA THR A 53 -8.91 -0.54 3.51
C THR A 53 -9.67 0.77 3.32
N PRO A 54 -9.17 1.70 2.50
CA PRO A 54 -9.85 2.98 2.23
C PRO A 54 -11.26 2.84 1.64
N GLY A 55 -11.63 1.65 1.16
CA GLY A 55 -12.96 1.37 0.65
C GLY A 55 -14.01 1.42 1.76
N THR A 56 -14.90 2.40 1.66
CA THR A 56 -16.15 2.44 2.42
C THR A 56 -17.28 1.89 1.57
N ALA A 57 -18.13 1.09 2.20
CA ALA A 57 -19.13 0.35 1.46
C ALA A 57 -20.52 0.63 2.02
N SER A 58 -21.15 1.68 1.48
CA SER A 58 -22.50 2.09 1.83
C SER A 58 -23.51 1.34 0.96
N GLY A 59 -24.39 0.53 1.57
CA GLY A 59 -25.42 -0.23 0.86
C GLY A 59 -25.35 -1.75 1.01
N THR A 60 -26.51 -2.39 0.96
CA THR A 60 -26.76 -3.81 1.32
C THR A 60 -26.22 -4.85 0.33
N LYS A 61 -25.56 -4.44 -0.76
CA LYS A 61 -25.16 -5.35 -1.85
C LYS A 61 -23.66 -5.33 -2.11
N LEU A 62 -22.92 -6.00 -1.24
CA LEU A 62 -21.48 -6.27 -1.41
C LEU A 62 -21.23 -7.78 -1.48
N GLY A 63 -22.16 -8.50 -2.11
CA GLY A 63 -22.00 -9.93 -2.35
C GLY A 63 -20.79 -10.15 -3.24
N HIS A 64 -19.77 -10.83 -2.70
CA HIS A 64 -18.54 -11.26 -3.37
C HIS A 64 -17.47 -10.19 -3.64
N THR A 65 -17.60 -8.97 -3.10
CA THR A 65 -16.52 -7.99 -3.19
C THR A 65 -15.37 -8.39 -2.28
N VAL A 66 -14.14 -8.43 -2.81
CA VAL A 66 -12.91 -8.57 -2.03
C VAL A 66 -12.15 -7.24 -2.08
N SER A 67 -11.66 -6.77 -0.94
CA SER A 67 -10.74 -5.63 -0.90
C SER A 67 -9.34 -6.11 -0.51
N LEU A 68 -8.33 -5.43 -1.04
CA LEU A 68 -6.94 -5.60 -0.68
C LEU A 68 -6.38 -4.22 -0.32
N CYS A 69 -5.48 -4.14 0.65
CA CYS A 69 -4.72 -2.90 0.91
C CYS A 69 -3.56 -2.78 -0.09
N ASP A 70 -3.05 -1.56 -0.27
CA ASP A 70 -1.93 -1.30 -1.19
C ASP A 70 -0.71 -2.17 -0.89
N ASP A 71 -0.39 -2.38 0.40
CA ASP A 71 0.72 -3.24 0.81
C ASP A 71 0.50 -4.70 0.38
N CYS A 72 -0.73 -5.21 0.47
CA CYS A 72 -1.03 -6.58 0.04
C CYS A 72 -1.11 -6.68 -1.49
N VAL A 73 -1.56 -5.64 -2.20
CA VAL A 73 -1.54 -5.60 -3.66
C VAL A 73 -0.10 -5.61 -4.18
N ASN A 74 0.78 -4.83 -3.55
CA ASN A 74 2.19 -4.70 -3.94
C ASN A 74 3.05 -5.87 -3.43
N GLY A 75 2.74 -6.42 -2.25
CA GLY A 75 3.44 -7.57 -1.66
C GLY A 75 3.18 -8.88 -2.41
N VAL A 76 1.97 -9.06 -2.97
CA VAL A 76 1.69 -10.21 -3.87
C VAL A 76 2.53 -10.14 -5.14
N ARG A 77 2.94 -8.94 -5.58
CA ARG A 77 3.87 -8.77 -6.71
C ARG A 77 5.35 -8.90 -6.34
N ALA A 78 5.71 -8.62 -5.08
CA ALA A 78 7.07 -8.76 -4.59
C ALA A 78 7.45 -10.22 -4.28
N ALA A 79 6.49 -11.06 -3.89
CA ALA A 79 6.71 -12.48 -3.60
C ALA A 79 7.14 -13.29 -4.85
N GLU A 80 6.82 -12.83 -6.06
CA GLU A 80 7.28 -13.47 -7.31
C GLU A 80 8.68 -12.99 -7.76
N ARG A 81 9.34 -12.08 -7.02
CA ARG A 81 10.67 -11.53 -7.38
C ARG A 81 11.69 -11.57 -6.22
N ALA A 82 11.46 -12.38 -5.20
CA ALA A 82 12.33 -12.48 -4.02
C ALA A 82 13.15 -13.79 -3.97
N GLU A 83 13.42 -14.40 -5.12
CA GLU A 83 14.45 -15.43 -5.30
C GLU A 83 15.52 -14.85 -6.23
N GLU A 84 16.55 -14.26 -5.63
CA GLU A 84 17.77 -13.61 -6.17
C GLU A 84 17.93 -12.32 -5.32
N GLU A 85 18.91 -12.14 -4.44
CA GLU A 85 20.31 -12.57 -4.46
C GLU A 85 20.84 -12.62 -3.01
N SER A 86 21.25 -13.80 -2.55
CA SER A 86 22.19 -13.93 -1.43
C SER A 86 23.59 -13.74 -1.98
N GLY A 87 24.29 -12.71 -1.53
CA GLY A 87 25.67 -12.42 -1.93
C GLY A 87 26.33 -11.51 -0.91
N ASP A 88 26.73 -12.12 0.21
CA ASP A 88 27.69 -11.52 1.13
C ASP A 88 29.05 -11.42 0.41
N ASP A 89 29.63 -10.22 0.27
CA ASP A 89 31.09 -10.08 0.24
C ASP A 89 31.53 -8.73 0.82
N ALA A 90 32.25 -8.84 1.93
CA ALA A 90 32.90 -7.73 2.59
C ALA A 90 34.30 -7.55 1.98
N GLY A 91 34.48 -6.50 1.19
CA GLY A 91 35.79 -6.06 0.70
C GLY A 91 36.07 -4.62 1.13
N ALA A 92 36.84 -4.45 2.20
CA ALA A 92 37.47 -3.19 2.53
C ALA A 92 38.77 -3.05 1.70
N ASP A 93 38.92 -1.96 0.95
CA ASP A 93 40.24 -1.49 0.55
C ASP A 93 40.28 0.04 0.51
N SER A 94 41.20 0.59 1.29
CA SER A 94 41.46 2.02 1.40
C SER A 94 42.58 2.38 0.43
N GLY A 95 42.24 3.08 -0.65
CA GLY A 95 43.20 3.67 -1.58
C GLY A 95 43.25 5.19 -1.44
N ASP A 96 44.22 5.67 -0.66
CA ASP A 96 44.65 7.07 -0.61
C ASP A 96 45.48 7.39 -1.88
N GLY A 97 45.14 8.49 -2.56
CA GLY A 97 45.81 8.89 -3.81
C GLY A 97 45.68 10.39 -4.04
N ASN A 98 46.69 11.12 -3.57
CA ASN A 98 46.75 12.57 -3.53
C ASN A 98 47.22 13.22 -4.86
N ILE A 99 46.67 14.42 -5.13
CA ILE A 99 47.08 15.55 -6.02
C ILE A 99 47.62 15.30 -7.45
N SER A 100 47.10 16.09 -8.40
CA SER A 100 47.91 17.09 -9.13
C SER A 100 47.02 18.13 -9.81
N GLU A 101 47.22 19.39 -9.42
CA GLU A 101 46.72 20.58 -10.09
C GLU A 101 47.17 20.60 -11.56
N ASN A 102 46.29 21.00 -12.46
CA ASN A 102 46.72 21.49 -13.77
C ASN A 102 45.81 22.64 -14.21
N ASP A 103 46.29 23.85 -13.93
CA ASP A 103 45.85 25.07 -14.56
C ASP A 103 46.06 24.97 -16.07
N ASN A 104 44.99 25.12 -16.84
CA ASN A 104 45.13 25.61 -18.20
C ASN A 104 44.03 26.63 -18.49
N GLU A 105 44.36 27.87 -18.17
CA GLU A 105 43.69 29.05 -18.68
C GLU A 105 43.74 29.02 -20.22
N ARG A 106 42.58 29.07 -20.89
CA ARG A 106 42.55 29.55 -22.28
C ARG A 106 41.40 30.51 -22.49
N ARG A 107 41.77 31.80 -22.42
CA ARG A 107 41.06 32.95 -22.98
C ARG A 107 40.54 32.65 -24.39
N GLY A 108 39.29 33.02 -24.63
CA GLY A 108 38.72 33.27 -25.94
C GLY A 108 37.81 34.48 -25.84
N GLU A 109 38.30 35.63 -26.32
CA GLU A 109 37.64 36.93 -26.35
C GLU A 109 37.30 37.25 -27.83
N TYR A 110 36.25 38.06 -28.07
CA TYR A 110 35.84 38.73 -29.34
C TYR A 110 35.11 37.87 -30.41
N ASP A 111 34.13 38.33 -31.21
CA ASP A 111 33.21 39.49 -31.25
C ASP A 111 32.18 39.28 -32.39
N ASP A 112 31.20 40.18 -32.47
CA ASP A 112 30.48 40.74 -33.63
C ASP A 112 29.34 39.99 -34.36
N GLY A 113 28.11 40.45 -34.05
CA GLY A 113 27.23 41.05 -35.07
C GLY A 113 26.32 40.14 -35.89
N ARG A 114 24.98 40.34 -35.80
CA ARG A 114 24.18 41.04 -36.83
C ARG A 114 22.67 40.91 -36.60
N LYS A 115 22.02 42.08 -36.53
CA LYS A 115 20.58 42.37 -36.60
C LYS A 115 19.79 41.52 -37.59
N ARG A 116 18.58 41.09 -37.21
CA ARG A 116 17.30 41.45 -37.86
C ARG A 116 16.18 41.46 -36.83
#